data_AF-A0A2E7NA06-F1
#
_entry.id   AF-A0A2E7NA06-F1
#
_cell.length_a   1.000
_cell.length_b   1.000
_cell.length_c   1.000
_cell.angle_alpha   90.00
_cell.angle_beta   90.00
_cell.angle_gamma   90.00
#
_symmetry.space_group_name_H-M   'P 1'
#
loop_
_entity.id
_entity.type
_entity.pdbx_description
1 polymer ?
#
loop_
_entity_poly.entity_id
_entity_poly.type
_entity_poly.pdbx_seq_one_letter_code
_entity_poly.pdbx_strand_id
1 'polypeptide(L)' 'MDDDLRRLMAQIEAEQGLRHLNEILPQCVDLQKTLAILMHNFYTSLCKEGFTKPQALELVKAHGTGLDTNLNDDL' A
#
# COMPACT_ATOMS: atom_id res chain seq x y z
N MET A 1 -38.56 12.44 -19.96
CA MET A 1 -37.54 11.37 -20.00
C MET A 1 -36.49 11.83 -19.03
N ASP A 2 -36.41 11.31 -17.80
CA ASP A 2 -35.32 11.81 -16.94
C ASP A 2 -34.96 10.92 -15.75
N ASP A 3 -35.84 10.68 -14.78
CA ASP A 3 -35.39 10.14 -13.49
C ASP A 3 -35.00 8.66 -13.51
N ASP A 4 -35.76 7.81 -14.19
CA ASP A 4 -35.43 6.37 -14.28
C ASP A 4 -34.17 6.13 -15.11
N LEU A 5 -34.00 6.90 -16.18
CA LEU A 5 -32.79 6.85 -17.01
C LEU A 5 -31.57 7.35 -16.23
N ARG A 6 -31.71 8.45 -15.48
CA ARG A 6 -30.64 8.97 -14.62
C ARG A 6 -30.24 7.98 -13.54
N ARG A 7 -31.21 7.32 -12.89
CA ARG A 7 -30.94 6.26 -11.90
C ARG A 7 -30.21 5.08 -12.51
N LEU A 8 -30.64 4.63 -13.69
CA LEU A 8 -29.97 3.53 -14.41
C LEU A 8 -28.53 3.90 -14.79
N MET A 9 -28.28 5.13 -15.26
CA MET A 9 -26.93 5.58 -15.59
C MET A 9 -26.02 5.63 -14.36
N ALA A 10 -26.52 6.15 -13.24
CA ALA A 10 -25.75 6.17 -11.98
C ALA A 10 -25.42 4.75 -11.49
N GLN A 11 -26.34 3.79 -11.65
CA GLN A 11 -26.07 2.39 -11.32
C GLN A 11 -24.98 1.79 -12.22
N ILE A 12 -25.05 2.04 -13.53
CA ILE A 12 -24.06 1.55 -14.49
C ILE A 12 -22.67 2.14 -14.18
N GLU A 13 -22.58 3.43 -13.89
CA GLU A 13 -21.31 4.07 -13.51
C GLU A 13 -20.72 3.46 -12.23
N ALA A 14 -21.58 3.19 -11.22
CA ALA A 14 -21.14 2.53 -9.99
C ALA A 14 -20.63 1.11 -10.24
N GLU A 15 -21.33 0.32 -11.05
CA GLU A 15 -20.92 -1.05 -11.40
C GLU A 15 -19.61 -1.07 -12.20
N GLN A 16 -19.42 -0.12 -13.13
CA GLN A 16 -18.16 0.05 -13.86
C GLN A 16 -17.00 0.42 -12.92
N GLY A 17 -17.25 1.34 -11.99
CA GLY A 17 -16.26 1.71 -10.97
C GLY A 17 -15.85 0.53 -10.08
N LEU A 18 -16.83 -0.23 -9.57
CA LEU A 18 -16.59 -1.43 -8.77
C LEU A 18 -15.80 -2.49 -9.54
N ARG A 19 -16.15 -2.71 -10.80
CA ARG A 19 -15.43 -3.65 -11.67
C ARG A 19 -13.98 -3.20 -11.87
N HIS A 20 -13.74 -1.94 -12.16
CA HIS A 20 -12.39 -1.41 -12.32
C HIS A 20 -11.56 -1.57 -11.04
N LEU A 21 -12.14 -1.27 -9.88
CA LEU A 21 -11.49 -1.50 -8.58
C LEU A 21 -11.11 -2.97 -8.39
N ASN A 22 -12.03 -3.90 -8.70
CA ASN A 22 -11.74 -5.33 -8.64
C ASN A 22 -10.63 -5.77 -9.60
N GLU A 23 -10.50 -5.14 -10.76
CA GLU A 23 -9.44 -5.43 -11.73
C GLU A 23 -8.06 -4.96 -11.25
N ILE A 24 -7.98 -3.83 -10.52
CA ILE A 24 -6.70 -3.29 -10.02
C ILE A 24 -6.30 -3.81 -8.64
N LEU A 25 -7.27 -4.21 -7.80
CA LEU A 25 -7.02 -4.61 -6.41
C LEU A 25 -5.97 -5.73 -6.27
N PRO A 26 -5.97 -6.80 -7.10
CA PRO A 26 -4.93 -7.83 -7.03
C PRO A 26 -3.53 -7.27 -7.25
N GLN A 27 -3.37 -6.35 -8.21
CA GLN A 27 -2.08 -5.71 -8.51
C GLN A 27 -1.63 -4.82 -7.35
N CYS A 28 -2.55 -4.11 -6.70
CA CYS A 28 -2.25 -3.34 -5.48
C CYS A 28 -1.78 -4.25 -4.33
N VAL A 29 -2.43 -5.40 -4.15
CA VAL A 29 -2.04 -6.40 -3.13
C VAL A 29 -0.66 -6.98 -3.43
N ASP A 30 -0.37 -7.31 -4.69
CA ASP A 30 0.93 -7.86 -5.08
C ASP A 30 2.05 -6.82 -4.99
N LEU A 31 1.76 -5.56 -5.30
CA LEU A 31 2.68 -4.44 -5.06
C LEU A 31 2.98 -4.29 -3.56
N GLN A 32 1.96 -4.33 -2.71
CA GLN A 32 2.12 -4.26 -1.25
C GLN A 32 2.99 -5.41 -0.72
N LYS A 33 2.77 -6.65 -1.19
CA LYS A 33 3.63 -7.80 -0.85
C LYS A 33 5.07 -7.61 -1.30
N THR A 34 5.27 -7.12 -2.53
CA THR A 34 6.60 -6.88 -3.11
C THR A 34 7.36 -5.84 -2.28
N LEU A 35 6.71 -4.74 -1.91
CA LEU A 35 7.30 -3.71 -1.06
C LEU A 35 7.68 -4.27 0.32
N ALA A 36 6.81 -5.05 0.96
CA ALA A 36 7.11 -5.69 2.23
C ALA A 36 8.34 -6.61 2.17
N ILE A 37 8.48 -7.39 1.10
CA ILE A 37 9.65 -8.24 0.86
C ILE A 37 10.92 -7.39 0.71
N LEU A 38 10.87 -6.32 -0.08
CA LEU A 38 12.00 -5.41 -0.28
C LEU A 38 12.44 -4.76 1.04
N MET A 39 11.49 -4.30 1.86
CA MET A 39 11.78 -3.72 3.17
C MET A 39 12.42 -4.74 4.12
N HIS A 40 11.87 -5.95 4.17
CA HIS A 40 12.43 -7.03 4.98
C HIS A 40 13.86 -7.37 4.56
N ASN A 41 14.12 -7.44 3.25
CA ASN A 41 15.45 -7.71 2.71
C ASN A 41 16.41 -6.56 3.03
N PHE A 42 15.96 -5.31 2.92
CA PHE A 42 16.77 -4.15 3.28
C PHE A 42 17.13 -4.15 4.77
N TYR A 43 16.15 -4.34 5.65
CA TYR A 43 16.38 -4.50 7.09
C TYR A 43 17.39 -5.62 7.41
N THR A 44 17.19 -6.78 6.80
CA THR A 44 18.06 -7.94 7.02
C THR A 44 19.49 -7.67 6.59
N SER A 45 19.68 -6.98 5.45
CA SER A 45 21.01 -6.56 4.98
C SER A 45 21.66 -5.58 5.95
N LEU A 46 20.94 -4.58 6.46
CA LEU A 46 21.46 -3.65 7.46
C LEU A 46 21.92 -4.38 8.72
N CYS A 47 21.14 -5.33 9.23
CA CYS A 47 21.55 -6.12 10.38
C CYS A 47 22.80 -6.98 10.12
N LYS A 48 22.97 -7.50 8.89
CA LYS A 48 24.18 -8.25 8.50
C LYS A 48 25.43 -7.37 8.42
N GLU A 49 25.27 -6.11 8.03
CA GLU A 49 26.34 -5.10 8.01
C GLU A 49 26.68 -4.56 9.41
N GLY A 50 26.03 -5.08 10.47
CA GLY A 50 26.35 -4.73 11.86
C GLY A 50 25.53 -3.57 12.43
N PHE A 51 24.53 -3.06 11.70
CA PHE A 51 23.61 -2.07 12.24
C PHE A 51 22.76 -2.70 13.34
N THR A 52 22.57 -1.95 14.44
CA THR A 52 21.64 -2.35 15.49
C THR A 52 20.19 -2.31 14.97
N LYS A 53 19.30 -3.07 15.60
CA LYS A 53 17.88 -3.09 15.21
C LYS A 53 17.25 -1.69 15.14
N PRO A 54 17.47 -0.78 16.11
CA PRO A 54 16.94 0.58 16.04
C PRO A 54 17.47 1.37 14.84
N GLN A 55 18.78 1.29 14.55
CA GLN A 55 19.38 1.98 13.41
C GLN A 55 18.85 1.45 12.07
N ALA A 56 18.72 0.12 11.94
CA ALA A 56 18.16 -0.49 10.75
C ALA A 56 16.69 -0.08 10.52
N LEU A 57 15.90 0.03 11.60
CA LEU A 57 14.51 0.45 11.52
C LEU A 57 14.36 1.91 11.09
N GLU A 58 15.17 2.82 11.63
CA GLU A 58 15.16 4.24 11.22
C GLU A 58 15.51 4.41 9.73
N LEU A 59 16.49 3.65 9.23
CA LEU A 59 16.84 3.66 7.81
C LEU A 59 15.73 3.10 6.92
N VAL A 60 15.04 2.05 7.37
CA VAL A 60 13.88 1.48 6.65
C VAL A 60 12.70 2.46 6.63
N LYS A 61 12.45 3.22 7.72
CA LYS A 61 11.41 4.27 7.75
C LYS A 61 11.72 5.39 6.75
N ALA A 62 12.95 5.92 6.79
CA ALA A 62 13.38 7.02 5.94
C ALA A 62 13.40 6.69 4.44
N HIS A 63 13.71 5.44 4.07
CA HIS A 63 13.94 5.06 2.68
C HIS A 63 12.99 4.00 2.10
N GLY A 64 12.31 3.22 2.94
CA GLY A 64 11.52 2.08 2.51
C GLY A 64 10.06 2.39 2.17
N THR A 65 9.50 3.48 2.70
CA THR A 65 8.03 3.68 2.64
C THR A 65 7.55 5.12 2.55
N GLY A 66 8.39 6.12 2.85
CA GLY A 66 7.88 7.47 3.10
C GLY A 66 6.89 7.53 4.28
N LEU A 67 6.87 6.51 5.17
CA LEU A 67 6.18 6.55 6.46
C LEU A 67 6.96 7.47 7.41
N ASP A 68 7.12 8.74 7.04
CA ASP A 68 7.75 9.75 7.88
C ASP A 68 6.80 10.28 8.97
N THR A 69 5.65 9.62 9.15
CA THR A 69 4.68 9.98 10.19
C THR A 69 4.01 8.71 10.74
N ASN A 70 4.10 8.52 12.06
CA ASN A 70 3.21 7.68 12.89
C ASN A 70 3.45 6.16 12.98
N LEU A 71 4.70 5.69 12.99
CA LEU A 71 5.01 4.35 13.54
C LEU A 71 5.52 4.38 15.00
N ASN A 72 5.57 5.55 15.63
CA ASN A 72 6.14 5.72 16.97
C ASN A 72 5.11 5.80 18.11
N ASP A 73 3.81 5.62 17.87
CA ASP A 73 2.82 5.82 18.94
C ASP A 73 2.31 4.56 19.64
N ASP A 74 2.58 3.32 19.20
CA ASP A 74 2.14 2.13 19.97
C ASP A 74 2.94 0.84 19.65
N LEU A 75 4.17 0.72 20.18
CA LEU A 75 4.85 -0.58 20.37
C LEU A 75 5.75 -0.56 21.61
#